data_AF-A0A845F1G1-F1
#
_entry.id   AF-A0A845F1G1-F1
#
_cell.length_a   1.000
_cell.length_b   1.000
_cell.length_c   1.000
_cell.angle_alpha   90.00
_cell.angle_beta   90.00
_cell.angle_gamma   90.00
#
_symmetry.space_group_name_H-M   'P 1'
#
loop_
_entity.id
_entity.type
_entity.pdbx_description
1 polymer ?
#
loop_
_entity_poly.entity_id
_entity_poly.type
_entity_poly.pdbx_seq_one_letter_code
_entity_poly.pdbx_strand_id
1 'polypeptide(L)'
;MMKFQFLKLRSRLTLTIWFISVVIFALFLTFVLPQVSNKSYEVTQTTESPDGSFFYTPEKLYDVAEAYGKDGRSYYIKERFSFDLIWPLVYWFFLIATITILYRAITDGKWLLLSLPPSFGVVFDYLENIATSLVMFFYPRSLSFIAWCAPFFTSIKWSLIYGSFLVIIIGCVLQVIQFGKKIFNDLNHKA
;
A
#
# COMPACT_ATOMS: atom_id res chain seq x y z
N MET A 1 -5.55 22.24 -17.13
CA MET A 1 -4.13 22.44 -16.74
C MET A 1 -3.58 21.30 -15.89
N MET A 2 -4.25 20.90 -14.79
CA MET A 2 -3.78 19.87 -13.84
C MET A 2 -3.59 18.46 -14.45
N LYS A 3 -4.51 18.00 -15.29
CA LYS A 3 -4.43 16.70 -16.01
C LYS A 3 -3.18 16.60 -16.91
N PHE A 4 -2.78 17.72 -17.52
CA PHE A 4 -1.64 17.78 -18.43
C PHE A 4 -0.30 17.72 -17.68
N GLN A 5 -0.20 18.40 -16.53
CA GLN A 5 0.96 18.30 -15.64
C GLN A 5 1.09 16.91 -15.02
N PHE A 6 -0.02 16.27 -14.64
CA PHE A 6 -0.05 14.89 -14.13
C PHE A 6 0.53 13.89 -15.16
N LEU A 7 0.05 13.93 -16.40
CA LEU A 7 0.55 13.07 -17.47
C LEU A 7 2.03 13.33 -17.78
N LYS A 8 2.46 14.60 -17.71
CA LYS A 8 3.86 15.02 -17.92
C LYS A 8 4.81 14.56 -16.82
N LEU A 9 4.38 14.50 -15.56
CA LEU A 9 5.19 13.96 -14.46
C LEU A 9 5.36 12.44 -14.62
N ARG A 10 4.27 11.76 -15.00
CA ARG A 10 4.24 10.30 -15.23
C ARG A 10 5.06 9.87 -16.43
N SER A 11 5.14 10.68 -17.48
CA SER A 11 5.97 10.38 -18.65
C SER A 11 7.47 10.37 -18.34
N ARG A 12 7.91 10.99 -17.23
CA ARG A 12 9.31 10.98 -16.75
C ARG A 12 9.72 9.71 -16.02
N LEU A 13 8.79 8.82 -15.67
CA LEU A 13 9.14 7.53 -15.05
C LEU A 13 9.88 6.64 -16.06
N THR A 14 11.14 6.33 -15.78
CA THR A 14 11.96 5.45 -16.61
C THR A 14 11.93 4.02 -16.09
N LEU A 15 12.38 3.06 -16.91
CA LEU A 15 12.54 1.67 -16.48
C LEU A 15 13.55 1.54 -15.33
N THR A 16 14.58 2.39 -15.29
CA THR A 16 15.53 2.45 -14.17
C THR A 16 14.85 2.85 -12.87
N ILE A 17 14.01 3.88 -12.88
CA ILE A 17 13.27 4.32 -11.68
C ILE A 17 12.30 3.23 -11.21
N TRP A 18 11.62 2.56 -12.15
CA TRP A 18 10.78 1.41 -11.84
C TRP A 18 11.58 0.25 -11.24
N PHE A 19 12.74 -0.08 -11.81
CA PHE A 19 13.60 -1.13 -11.26
C PHE A 19 14.05 -0.80 -9.83
N ILE A 20 14.44 0.45 -9.57
CA ILE A 20 14.77 0.92 -8.22
C ILE A 20 13.56 0.75 -7.27
N SER A 21 12.35 1.08 -7.71
CA SER A 21 11.15 0.90 -6.87
C SER A 21 10.87 -0.57 -6.55
N VAL A 22 11.08 -1.48 -7.51
CA VAL A 22 10.99 -2.93 -7.32
C VAL A 22 12.03 -3.41 -6.29
N VAL A 23 13.29 -2.99 -6.44
CA VAL A 23 14.36 -3.39 -5.51
C VAL A 23 14.07 -2.90 -4.09
N ILE A 24 13.69 -1.62 -3.93
CA ILE A 24 13.33 -1.07 -2.61
C ILE A 24 12.17 -1.84 -2.00
N PHE A 25 11.10 -2.07 -2.77
CA PHE A 25 9.94 -2.81 -2.29
C PHE A 25 10.29 -4.25 -1.87
N ALA A 26 11.10 -4.95 -2.68
CA ALA A 26 11.57 -6.29 -2.36
C ALA A 26 12.42 -6.30 -1.08
N LEU A 27 13.37 -5.37 -0.92
CA LEU A 27 14.19 -5.26 0.29
C LEU A 27 13.34 -5.02 1.54
N PHE A 28 12.31 -4.18 1.44
CA PHE A 28 11.38 -3.97 2.56
C PHE A 28 10.62 -5.25 2.92
N LEU A 29 10.11 -5.98 1.93
CA LEU A 29 9.40 -7.24 2.16
C LEU A 29 10.30 -8.32 2.79
N THR A 30 11.55 -8.44 2.33
CA THR A 30 12.42 -9.55 2.71
C THR A 30 13.21 -9.28 3.99
N PHE A 31 13.55 -8.03 4.29
CA PHE A 31 14.44 -7.69 5.41
C PHE A 31 13.74 -6.82 6.45
N VAL A 32 13.05 -5.75 6.03
CA VAL A 32 12.53 -4.75 6.98
C VAL A 32 11.27 -5.25 7.69
N LEU A 33 10.25 -5.71 6.95
CA LEU A 33 8.99 -6.18 7.55
C LEU A 33 9.19 -7.34 8.53
N PRO A 34 10.00 -8.38 8.23
CA PRO A 34 10.25 -9.45 9.19
C PRO A 34 10.94 -8.94 10.47
N GLN A 35 11.89 -8.00 10.35
CA GLN A 35 12.57 -7.41 11.51
C GLN A 35 11.62 -6.60 12.39
N VAL A 36 10.78 -5.76 11.78
CA VAL A 36 9.76 -4.98 12.50
C VAL A 36 8.75 -5.91 13.18
N SER A 37 8.27 -6.94 12.47
CA SER A 37 7.33 -7.93 13.02
C SER A 37 7.92 -8.68 14.23
N ASN A 38 9.16 -9.15 14.12
CA ASN A 38 9.85 -9.80 15.23
C ASN A 38 10.02 -8.84 16.42
N LYS A 39 10.37 -7.58 16.17
CA LYS A 39 10.53 -6.60 17.23
C LYS A 39 9.21 -6.28 17.92
N SER A 40 8.14 -6.17 17.15
CA SER A 40 6.78 -6.00 17.69
C SER A 40 6.41 -7.17 18.59
N TYR A 41 6.63 -8.41 18.15
CA TYR A 41 6.36 -9.60 18.96
C TYR A 41 7.14 -9.62 20.27
N GLU A 42 8.43 -9.23 20.27
CA GLU A 42 9.22 -9.14 21.51
C GLU A 42 8.60 -8.19 22.55
N VAL A 43 7.97 -7.09 22.10
CA VAL A 43 7.41 -6.07 22.99
C VAL A 43 5.96 -6.35 23.37
N THR A 44 5.13 -6.80 22.42
CA THR A 44 3.69 -7.01 22.62
C THR A 44 3.36 -8.45 23.05
N GLN A 45 4.29 -9.39 22.90
CA GLN A 45 4.10 -10.83 23.12
C GLN A 45 2.98 -11.45 22.26
N THR A 46 2.60 -10.80 21.16
CA THR A 46 1.60 -11.26 20.21
C THR A 46 1.93 -10.80 18.80
N THR A 47 1.55 -11.60 17.80
CA THR A 47 1.66 -11.24 16.39
C THR A 47 0.42 -10.49 15.89
N GLU A 48 -0.59 -10.34 16.74
CA GLU A 48 -1.82 -9.67 16.38
C GLU A 48 -1.59 -8.17 16.22
N SER A 49 -1.95 -7.63 15.06
CA SER A 49 -1.89 -6.21 14.75
C SER A 49 -3.15 -5.81 13.97
N PRO A 50 -3.86 -4.72 14.33
CA PRO A 50 -5.13 -4.36 13.71
C PRO A 50 -5.05 -4.17 12.18
N ASP A 51 -3.96 -3.55 11.71
CA ASP A 51 -3.72 -3.25 10.29
C ASP A 51 -3.41 -4.47 9.42
N GLY A 52 -3.06 -5.62 10.02
CA GLY A 52 -2.85 -6.88 9.32
C GLY A 52 -4.14 -7.55 8.84
N SER A 53 -5.28 -7.08 9.31
CA SER A 53 -6.61 -7.57 8.92
C SER A 53 -7.25 -6.67 7.87
N PHE A 54 -8.04 -7.24 6.96
CA PHE A 54 -8.84 -6.45 6.01
C PHE A 54 -9.94 -5.64 6.72
N PHE A 55 -10.54 -6.22 7.76
CA PHE A 55 -11.58 -5.61 8.58
C PHE A 55 -11.52 -6.17 10.01
N TYR A 56 -11.91 -5.37 10.99
CA TYR A 56 -12.03 -5.75 12.40
C TYR A 56 -13.08 -4.86 13.08
N THR A 57 -13.57 -5.26 14.26
CA THR A 57 -14.52 -4.46 15.03
C THR A 57 -13.79 -3.57 16.06
N PRO A 58 -14.41 -2.46 16.52
CA PRO A 58 -13.85 -1.66 17.60
C PRO A 58 -13.53 -2.46 18.86
N GLU A 59 -14.37 -3.44 19.22
CA GLU A 59 -14.16 -4.32 20.37
C GLU A 59 -12.83 -5.07 20.21
N LYS A 60 -12.58 -5.61 19.02
CA LYS A 60 -11.32 -6.29 18.73
C LYS A 60 -10.11 -5.37 18.85
N LEU A 61 -10.24 -4.10 18.47
CA LEU A 61 -9.18 -3.10 18.65
C LEU A 61 -8.90 -2.84 20.14
N TYR A 62 -9.93 -2.83 20.99
CA TYR A 62 -9.78 -2.71 22.44
C TYR A 62 -9.18 -3.96 23.07
N ASP A 63 -9.53 -5.16 22.61
CA ASP A 63 -8.92 -6.42 23.05
C ASP A 63 -7.41 -6.42 22.76
N VAL A 64 -7.01 -5.92 21.59
CA VAL A 64 -5.59 -5.76 21.24
C VAL A 64 -4.92 -4.71 22.14
N ALA A 65 -5.59 -3.59 22.39
CA ALA A 65 -5.07 -2.55 23.29
C ALA A 65 -4.86 -3.08 24.72
N GLU A 66 -5.76 -3.93 25.21
CA GLU A 66 -5.62 -4.62 26.50
C GLU A 66 -4.43 -5.57 26.48
N ALA A 67 -4.38 -6.49 25.50
CA ALA A 67 -3.34 -7.50 25.37
C ALA A 67 -1.93 -6.90 25.28
N TYR A 68 -1.78 -5.76 24.61
CA TYR A 68 -0.50 -5.06 24.50
C TYR A 68 0.02 -4.47 25.82
N GLY A 69 -0.86 -4.23 26.80
CA GLY A 69 -0.49 -3.51 28.01
C GLY A 69 0.04 -2.10 27.73
N LYS A 70 0.53 -1.41 28.77
CA LYS A 70 0.98 -0.01 28.65
C LYS A 70 2.18 0.15 27.71
N ASP A 71 3.16 -0.75 27.83
CA ASP A 71 4.42 -0.67 27.09
C ASP A 71 4.23 -1.06 25.62
N GLY A 72 3.46 -2.12 25.34
CA GLY A 72 3.11 -2.52 23.98
C GLY A 72 2.30 -1.46 23.24
N ARG A 73 1.35 -0.80 23.91
CA ARG A 73 0.61 0.34 23.31
C ARG A 73 1.52 1.53 23.01
N SER A 74 2.45 1.85 23.91
CA SER A 74 3.40 2.95 23.70
C SER A 74 4.34 2.65 22.53
N TYR A 75 4.81 1.40 22.42
CA TYR A 75 5.61 0.92 21.30
C TYR A 75 4.80 0.96 19.99
N TYR A 76 3.57 0.46 19.98
CA TYR A 76 2.68 0.48 18.82
C TYR A 76 2.49 1.90 18.27
N ILE A 77 2.21 2.88 19.14
CA ILE A 77 2.07 4.29 18.72
C ILE A 77 3.36 4.78 18.08
N LYS A 78 4.53 4.46 18.68
CA LYS A 78 5.82 4.87 18.13
C LYS A 78 6.05 4.29 16.74
N GLU A 79 5.72 3.03 16.50
CA GLU A 79 5.85 2.39 15.18
C GLU A 79 4.97 3.08 14.13
N ARG A 80 3.72 3.44 14.48
CA ARG A 80 2.78 4.15 13.59
C ARG A 80 3.28 5.51 13.10
N PHE A 81 4.16 6.15 13.88
CA PHE A 81 4.76 7.45 13.57
C PHE A 81 6.27 7.37 13.28
N SER A 82 6.79 6.19 12.96
CA SER A 82 8.19 6.01 12.53
C SER A 82 8.27 5.09 11.31
N PHE A 83 8.27 3.79 11.51
CA PHE A 83 8.32 2.79 10.44
C PHE A 83 7.13 2.93 9.47
N ASP A 84 5.90 3.07 9.99
CA ASP A 84 4.69 3.14 9.15
C ASP A 84 4.46 4.50 8.49
N LEU A 85 5.35 5.47 8.67
CA LEU A 85 5.41 6.63 7.79
C LEU A 85 6.17 6.33 6.50
N ILE A 86 7.05 5.33 6.52
CA ILE A 86 7.92 4.97 5.39
C ILE A 86 7.29 3.84 4.58
N TRP A 87 6.72 2.83 5.23
CA TRP A 87 6.14 1.67 4.56
C TRP A 87 5.10 2.05 3.49
N PRO A 88 4.16 2.99 3.76
CA PRO A 88 3.20 3.42 2.76
C PRO A 88 3.80 4.08 1.53
N LEU A 89 4.87 4.84 1.72
CA LEU A 89 5.60 5.47 0.62
C LEU A 89 6.33 4.44 -0.24
N VAL A 90 6.80 3.35 0.36
CA VAL A 90 7.49 2.26 -0.35
C VAL A 90 6.51 1.49 -1.24
N TYR A 91 5.37 1.04 -0.71
CA TYR A 91 4.37 0.37 -1.56
C TYR A 91 3.81 1.34 -2.59
N TRP A 92 3.62 2.61 -2.24
CA TRP A 92 3.13 3.64 -3.16
C TRP A 92 4.08 3.80 -4.34
N PHE A 93 5.38 3.95 -4.07
CA PHE A 93 6.39 4.14 -5.11
C PHE A 93 6.50 2.93 -6.04
N PHE A 94 6.35 1.71 -5.51
CA PHE A 94 6.29 0.51 -6.32
C PHE A 94 5.04 0.45 -7.20
N LEU A 95 3.85 0.60 -6.61
CA LEU A 95 2.57 0.51 -7.32
C LEU A 95 2.43 1.60 -8.38
N ILE A 96 2.79 2.83 -8.03
CA ILE A 96 2.68 4.01 -8.90
C ILE A 96 3.58 3.86 -10.14
N ALA A 97 4.82 3.40 -9.95
CA ALA A 97 5.78 3.19 -11.02
C ALA A 97 5.36 2.02 -11.92
N THR A 98 5.00 0.88 -11.34
CA THR A 98 4.62 -0.32 -12.08
C THR A 98 3.39 -0.10 -12.95
N ILE A 99 2.31 0.47 -12.39
CA ILE A 99 1.10 0.79 -13.17
C ILE A 99 1.43 1.77 -14.30
N THR A 100 2.28 2.77 -14.04
CA THR A 100 2.66 3.75 -15.07
C THR A 100 3.40 3.08 -16.23
N ILE A 101 4.39 2.24 -15.94
CA ILE A 101 5.16 1.53 -16.98
C ILE A 101 4.26 0.62 -17.81
N LEU A 102 3.41 -0.17 -17.16
CA LEU A 102 2.52 -1.13 -17.84
C LEU A 102 1.54 -0.45 -18.78
N TYR A 103 0.88 0.64 -18.34
CA TYR A 103 -0.20 1.25 -19.11
C TYR A 103 0.26 2.35 -20.07
N ARG A 104 1.48 2.89 -19.92
CA ARG A 104 2.05 3.85 -20.87
C ARG A 104 2.27 3.25 -22.25
N ALA A 105 2.65 1.97 -22.32
CA ALA A 105 2.88 1.29 -23.61
C ALA A 105 1.58 0.89 -24.33
N ILE A 106 0.43 0.97 -23.67
CA ILE A 106 -0.86 0.47 -24.16
C ILE A 106 -1.79 1.61 -24.59
N THR A 107 -1.64 2.83 -24.02
CA THR A 107 -2.71 3.84 -24.05
C THR A 107 -2.20 5.26 -24.26
N ASP A 108 -3.03 6.12 -24.84
CA ASP A 108 -2.78 7.56 -25.01
C ASP A 108 -2.88 8.37 -23.69
N GLY A 109 -2.64 7.72 -22.55
CA GLY A 109 -2.56 8.36 -21.24
C GLY A 109 -3.85 8.38 -20.41
N LYS A 110 -5.03 8.06 -20.98
CA LYS A 110 -6.28 7.99 -20.20
C LYS A 110 -6.21 7.00 -19.03
N TRP A 111 -5.54 5.87 -19.25
CA TRP A 111 -5.41 4.79 -18.28
C TRP A 111 -4.30 5.02 -17.28
N LEU A 112 -3.46 6.04 -17.46
CA LEU A 112 -2.50 6.46 -16.44
C LEU A 112 -3.21 6.98 -15.18
N LEU A 113 -4.50 7.34 -15.23
CA LEU A 113 -5.28 7.66 -14.04
C LEU A 113 -5.44 6.45 -13.09
N LEU A 114 -5.31 5.22 -13.58
CA LEU A 114 -5.34 4.00 -12.75
C LEU A 114 -4.18 3.90 -11.76
N SER A 115 -3.20 4.79 -11.87
CA SER A 115 -2.06 4.87 -10.97
C SER A 115 -2.25 5.90 -9.84
N LEU A 116 -3.42 6.54 -9.76
CA LEU A 116 -3.82 7.42 -8.65
C LEU A 116 -4.22 6.68 -7.36
N PRO A 117 -4.96 5.56 -7.39
CA PRO A 117 -5.44 4.86 -6.19
C PRO A 117 -4.39 4.61 -5.11
N PRO A 118 -3.14 4.20 -5.42
CA PRO A 118 -2.10 4.03 -4.40
C PRO A 118 -1.85 5.28 -3.55
N SER A 119 -2.01 6.48 -4.13
CA SER A 119 -1.78 7.75 -3.42
C SER A 119 -2.85 8.00 -2.36
N PHE A 120 -4.10 7.62 -2.65
CA PHE A 120 -5.16 7.64 -1.65
C PHE A 120 -4.96 6.54 -0.61
N GLY A 121 -4.40 5.39 -1.01
CA GLY A 121 -4.00 4.31 -0.08
C GLY A 121 -3.12 4.84 1.05
N VAL A 122 -2.06 5.59 0.72
CA VAL A 122 -1.17 6.23 1.70
C VAL A 122 -1.93 7.17 2.64
N VAL A 123 -2.86 7.97 2.12
CA VAL A 123 -3.65 8.89 2.96
C VAL A 123 -4.49 8.11 3.98
N PHE A 124 -5.16 7.05 3.55
CA PHE A 124 -5.97 6.22 4.44
C PHE A 124 -5.11 5.41 5.43
N ASP A 125 -3.89 5.04 5.04
CA ASP A 125 -2.89 4.45 5.94
C ASP A 125 -2.56 5.41 7.10
N TYR A 126 -2.25 6.66 6.81
CA TYR A 126 -1.93 7.63 7.86
C TYR A 126 -3.14 7.98 8.72
N LEU A 127 -4.34 8.06 8.14
CA LEU A 127 -5.57 8.26 8.91
C LEU A 127 -5.84 7.08 9.86
N GLU A 128 -5.59 5.86 9.40
CA GLU A 128 -5.69 4.65 10.21
C GLU A 128 -4.66 4.62 11.34
N ASN A 129 -3.40 4.97 11.06
CA ASN A 129 -2.33 5.12 12.05
C ASN A 129 -2.69 6.12 13.14
N ILE A 130 -3.28 7.26 12.77
CA ILE A 130 -3.77 8.26 13.73
C ILE A 130 -4.91 7.68 14.58
N ALA A 131 -5.93 7.08 13.94
CA ALA A 131 -7.10 6.56 14.64
C ALA A 131 -6.74 5.44 15.63
N THR A 132 -5.94 4.46 15.21
CA THR A 132 -5.50 3.37 16.09
C THR A 132 -4.60 3.89 17.20
N SER A 133 -3.68 4.81 16.92
CA SER A 133 -2.83 5.42 17.96
C SER A 133 -3.62 6.19 19.01
N LEU A 134 -4.67 6.92 18.61
CA LEU A 134 -5.56 7.60 19.57
C LEU A 134 -6.28 6.59 20.47
N VAL A 135 -6.80 5.49 19.91
CA VAL A 135 -7.44 4.43 20.72
C VAL A 135 -6.42 3.83 21.71
N MET A 136 -5.21 3.52 21.25
CA MET A 136 -4.15 2.99 22.11
C MET A 136 -3.74 3.96 23.22
N PHE A 137 -3.66 5.25 22.91
CA PHE A 137 -3.24 6.28 23.87
C PHE A 137 -4.28 6.51 24.97
N PHE A 138 -5.57 6.53 24.62
CA PHE A 138 -6.64 6.81 25.57
C PHE A 138 -7.15 5.57 26.33
N TYR A 139 -6.80 4.36 25.89
CA TYR A 139 -7.16 3.13 26.61
C TYR A 139 -6.77 3.19 28.11
N PRO A 140 -7.67 2.85 29.05
CA PRO A 140 -8.95 2.13 28.87
C PRO A 140 -10.17 3.02 28.60
N ARG A 141 -10.00 4.34 28.46
CA ARG A 141 -11.11 5.23 28.09
C ARG A 141 -11.53 4.93 26.66
N SER A 142 -12.81 4.62 26.47
CA SER A 142 -13.37 4.39 25.14
C SER A 142 -13.53 5.69 24.35
N LEU A 143 -13.07 5.66 23.09
CA LEU A 143 -13.32 6.65 22.05
C LEU A 143 -14.14 6.01 20.92
N SER A 144 -15.42 5.73 21.19
CA SER A 144 -16.27 4.92 20.30
C SER A 144 -16.26 5.37 18.84
N PHE A 145 -16.36 6.68 18.57
CA PHE A 145 -16.32 7.20 17.20
C PHE A 145 -14.97 6.92 16.50
N ILE A 146 -13.86 7.21 17.17
CA ILE A 146 -12.51 7.01 16.61
C ILE A 146 -12.20 5.52 16.41
N ALA A 147 -12.66 4.67 17.33
CA ALA A 147 -12.49 3.23 17.21
C ALA A 147 -13.24 2.63 16.00
N TRP A 148 -14.33 3.27 15.54
CA TRP A 148 -14.98 2.93 14.26
C TRP A 148 -14.26 3.51 13.04
N CYS A 149 -13.64 4.68 13.16
CA CYS A 149 -12.85 5.26 12.07
C CYS A 149 -11.67 4.36 11.66
N ALA A 150 -11.00 3.73 12.63
CA ALA A 150 -9.84 2.88 12.38
C ALA A 150 -10.11 1.73 11.37
N PRO A 151 -11.05 0.78 11.61
CA PRO A 151 -11.34 -0.29 10.66
C PRO A 151 -11.97 0.22 9.35
N PHE A 152 -12.68 1.35 9.39
CA PHE A 152 -13.18 1.99 8.17
C PHE A 152 -12.02 2.43 7.27
N PHE A 153 -11.02 3.14 7.82
CA PHE A 153 -9.83 3.54 7.08
C PHE A 153 -8.99 2.33 6.63
N THR A 154 -8.84 1.30 7.48
CA THR A 154 -8.20 0.02 7.12
C THR A 154 -8.83 -0.60 5.88
N SER A 155 -10.17 -0.70 5.83
CA SER A 155 -10.88 -1.33 4.72
C SER A 155 -10.73 -0.56 3.40
N ILE A 156 -10.76 0.78 3.46
CA ILE A 156 -10.54 1.62 2.28
C ILE A 156 -9.09 1.51 1.79
N LYS A 157 -8.11 1.58 2.70
CA LYS A 157 -6.69 1.38 2.38
C LYS A 157 -6.49 0.07 1.63
N TRP A 158 -6.93 -1.05 2.21
CA TRP A 158 -6.72 -2.37 1.61
C TRP A 158 -7.46 -2.53 0.28
N SER A 159 -8.66 -1.95 0.14
CA SER A 159 -9.39 -1.94 -1.13
C SER A 159 -8.60 -1.21 -2.23
N LEU A 160 -7.97 -0.08 -1.91
CA LEU A 160 -7.14 0.69 -2.84
C LEU A 160 -5.85 -0.06 -3.19
N ILE A 161 -5.20 -0.71 -2.21
CA ILE A 161 -3.97 -1.48 -2.42
C ILE A 161 -4.26 -2.72 -3.27
N TYR A 162 -5.22 -3.56 -2.88
CA TYR A 162 -5.60 -4.77 -3.63
C TYR A 162 -6.13 -4.43 -5.03
N GLY A 163 -6.92 -3.38 -5.17
CA GLY A 163 -7.35 -2.88 -6.48
C GLY A 163 -6.17 -2.47 -7.36
N SER A 164 -5.13 -1.87 -6.78
CA SER A 164 -3.91 -1.49 -7.50
C SER A 164 -3.11 -2.72 -7.98
N PHE A 165 -3.01 -3.76 -7.15
CA PHE A 165 -2.40 -5.03 -7.57
C PHE A 165 -3.21 -5.72 -8.68
N LEU A 166 -4.54 -5.69 -8.61
CA LEU A 166 -5.40 -6.21 -9.68
C LEU A 166 -5.18 -5.46 -11.00
N VAL A 167 -5.05 -4.13 -10.96
CA VAL A 167 -4.68 -3.32 -12.13
C VAL A 167 -3.32 -3.72 -12.69
N ILE A 168 -2.32 -4.00 -11.85
CA ILE A 168 -1.01 -4.50 -12.30
C ILE A 168 -1.17 -5.83 -13.04
N ILE A 169 -1.92 -6.79 -12.48
CA ILE A 169 -2.16 -8.10 -13.10
C ILE A 169 -2.80 -7.93 -14.48
N ILE A 170 -3.85 -7.11 -14.59
CA ILE A 170 -4.51 -6.81 -15.87
C ILE A 170 -3.52 -6.18 -16.86
N GLY A 171 -2.71 -5.22 -16.41
CA GLY A 171 -1.69 -4.58 -17.23
C GLY A 171 -0.66 -5.57 -17.78
N CYS A 172 -0.19 -6.51 -16.97
CA CYS A 172 0.73 -7.57 -17.39
C CYS A 172 0.09 -8.48 -18.46
N VAL A 173 -1.15 -8.92 -18.27
CA VAL A 173 -1.87 -9.75 -19.25
C VAL A 173 -2.01 -9.02 -20.58
N LEU A 174 -2.38 -7.74 -20.56
CA LEU A 174 -2.51 -6.93 -21.79
C LEU A 174 -1.17 -6.79 -22.53
N GLN A 175 -0.05 -6.61 -21.81
CA GLN A 175 1.28 -6.56 -22.40
C GLN A 175 1.66 -7.88 -23.11
N VAL A 176 1.40 -9.02 -22.46
CA VAL A 176 1.65 -10.35 -23.05
C VAL A 176 0.84 -10.55 -24.32
N ILE A 177 -0.45 -10.18 -24.31
CA ILE A 177 -1.32 -10.29 -25.49
C ILE A 177 -0.79 -9.41 -26.65
N GLN A 178 -0.38 -8.17 -26.36
CA GLN A 178 0.17 -7.28 -27.40
C GLN A 178 1.48 -7.79 -27.99
N PHE A 179 2.36 -8.29 -27.14
CA PHE A 179 3.62 -8.89 -27.58
C PHE A 179 3.37 -10.11 -28.49
N GLY A 180 2.45 -11.00 -28.13
CA GLY A 180 2.05 -12.13 -28.96
C GLY A 180 1.50 -11.71 -30.33
N LYS A 181 0.62 -10.69 -30.36
CA LYS A 181 0.10 -10.13 -31.63
C LYS A 181 1.22 -9.57 -32.50
N LYS A 182 2.20 -8.88 -31.92
CA LYS A 182 3.34 -8.32 -32.65
C LYS A 182 4.17 -9.43 -33.31
N ILE A 183 4.53 -10.47 -32.56
CA ILE A 183 5.28 -11.62 -33.11
C ILE A 183 4.52 -12.26 -34.27
N PHE A 184 3.22 -12.52 -34.09
CA PHE A 184 2.41 -13.15 -35.13
C PHE A 184 2.38 -12.32 -36.43
N ASN A 185 2.22 -11.00 -36.31
CA ASN A 185 2.26 -10.10 -37.47
C ASN A 185 3.64 -10.06 -38.14
N ASP A 186 4.72 -10.03 -37.35
CA ASP A 186 6.09 -10.01 -37.86
C ASP A 186 6.44 -11.31 -38.62
N LEU A 187 5.86 -12.45 -38.25
CA LEU A 187 5.99 -13.72 -38.97
C LEU A 187 5.22 -13.72 -40.29
N ASN A 188 3.97 -13.24 -40.29
CA ASN A 188 3.14 -13.19 -41.50
C ASN A 188 3.61 -12.18 -42.56
N HIS A 189 4.32 -11.12 -42.16
CA HIS A 189 4.92 -10.17 -43.11
C HIS A 189 6.23 -10.66 -43.76
N LYS A 190 6.82 -11.74 -43.24
CA LYS A 190 8.06 -12.34 -43.76
C LYS A 190 7.81 -13.59 -44.62
N ALA A 191 6.59 -14.11 -44.63
CA ALA A 191 6.14 -15.23 -45.47
C ALA A 191 5.48 -14.70 -46.76
#